data_AF-A0A2D9F0P9-F1
#
_entry.id   AF-A0A2D9F0P9-F1
#
_cell.length_a   1.000
_cell.length_b   1.000
_cell.length_c   1.000
_cell.angle_alpha   90.00
_cell.angle_beta   90.00
_cell.angle_gamma   90.00
#
_symmetry.space_group_name_H-M   'P 1'
#
loop_
_entity.id
_entity.type
_entity.pdbx_description
1 polymer ?
#
loop_
_entity_poly.entity_id
_entity_poly.type
_entity_poly.pdbx_seq_one_letter_code
_entity_poly.pdbx_strand_id
1 'polypeptide(L)'
;MLLTSAPSFAATRLPRILARFRDRNRNITVQVREAYGADILDIVRRGDADFGIGPMERQQREFEFHQFLEDGYVAVVAPDHPLAGQTDIPLDALRDETILALPAPSRTRGQVETAFQSVGMTLVPHFEMLHHQTLISLAEEGLGAAILPETAVPPSRDGGYWAARIDHPDLTRRIGIITLRGQTLPPGAQALADLIAETGAAA
;
A
#
# COMPACT_ATOMS: atom_id res chain seq x y z
N MET A 1 -5.63 -12.73 -18.83
CA MET A 1 -5.90 -11.35 -18.39
C MET A 1 -4.68 -10.81 -17.69
N LEU A 2 -4.50 -9.49 -17.71
CA LEU A 2 -3.40 -8.79 -17.06
C LEU A 2 -3.97 -7.65 -16.21
N LEU A 3 -3.58 -7.59 -14.95
CA LEU A 3 -3.78 -6.40 -14.12
C LEU A 3 -2.45 -5.77 -13.73
N THR A 4 -2.47 -4.47 -13.48
CA THR A 4 -1.37 -3.78 -12.82
C THR A 4 -1.72 -3.49 -11.36
N SER A 5 -0.77 -3.57 -10.43
CA SER A 5 -1.04 -3.42 -9.01
C SER A 5 0.09 -2.69 -8.28
N ALA A 6 -0.28 -1.87 -7.29
CA ALA A 6 0.67 -1.35 -6.32
C ALA A 6 1.29 -2.52 -5.53
N PRO A 7 2.62 -2.60 -5.37
CA PRO A 7 3.28 -3.71 -4.70
C PRO A 7 2.76 -4.01 -3.30
N SER A 8 2.33 -2.97 -2.56
CA SER A 8 1.75 -3.14 -1.22
C SER A 8 0.53 -4.05 -1.24
N PHE A 9 -0.39 -3.86 -2.19
CA PHE A 9 -1.58 -4.70 -2.32
C PHE A 9 -1.26 -6.07 -2.95
N ALA A 10 -0.38 -6.08 -3.95
CA ALA A 10 0.04 -7.29 -4.65
C ALA A 10 0.70 -8.32 -3.72
N ALA A 11 1.52 -7.85 -2.77
CA ALA A 11 2.25 -8.71 -1.84
C ALA A 11 1.39 -9.24 -0.68
N THR A 12 0.43 -8.46 -0.17
CA THR A 12 -0.26 -8.78 1.09
C THR A 12 -1.70 -9.28 0.91
N ARG A 13 -2.50 -8.65 0.05
CA ARG A 13 -3.93 -8.93 -0.10
C ARG A 13 -4.23 -9.81 -1.30
N LEU A 14 -3.58 -9.53 -2.43
CA LEU A 14 -3.85 -10.21 -3.70
C LEU A 14 -3.63 -11.73 -3.67
N PRO A 15 -2.65 -12.32 -2.95
CA PRO A 15 -2.44 -13.77 -2.96
C PRO A 15 -3.66 -14.58 -2.48
N ARG A 16 -4.32 -14.11 -1.41
CA ARG A 16 -5.53 -14.74 -0.88
C ARG A 16 -6.71 -14.62 -1.84
N ILE A 17 -6.84 -13.46 -2.49
CA ILE A 17 -7.88 -13.20 -3.49
C ILE A 17 -7.69 -14.10 -4.71
N LEU A 18 -6.45 -14.21 -5.22
CA LEU A 18 -6.12 -15.05 -6.37
C LEU A 18 -6.32 -16.54 -6.07
N ALA A 19 -6.02 -16.99 -4.84
CA ALA A 19 -6.31 -18.36 -4.41
C ALA A 19 -7.82 -18.67 -4.52
N ARG A 20 -8.69 -17.78 -4.01
CA ARG A 20 -10.16 -17.91 -4.11
C ARG A 20 -10.64 -17.81 -5.55
N PHE A 21 -10.06 -16.91 -6.34
CA PHE A 21 -10.42 -16.73 -7.75
C PHE A 21 -10.15 -17.99 -8.57
N ARG A 22 -8.97 -18.61 -8.37
CA ARG A 22 -8.56 -19.84 -9.06
C ARG A 22 -9.53 -21.00 -8.81
N ASP A 23 -10.06 -21.12 -7.60
CA ASP A 23 -10.95 -22.24 -7.24
C ASP A 23 -12.25 -22.22 -8.06
N ARG A 24 -12.70 -21.03 -8.48
CA ARG A 24 -13.89 -20.81 -9.34
C ARG A 24 -13.55 -20.67 -10.83
N ASN A 25 -12.29 -20.41 -11.19
CA ASN A 25 -11.86 -20.03 -12.54
C ASN A 25 -10.57 -20.75 -12.99
N ARG A 26 -10.55 -22.08 -12.98
CA ARG A 26 -9.32 -22.88 -13.19
C ARG A 26 -8.62 -22.70 -14.54
N ASN A 27 -9.34 -22.24 -15.57
CA ASN A 27 -8.81 -22.10 -16.93
C ASN A 27 -8.36 -20.66 -17.27
N ILE A 28 -8.37 -19.74 -16.30
CA ILE A 28 -8.01 -18.34 -16.52
C ILE A 28 -6.58 -18.09 -16.05
N THR A 29 -5.70 -17.72 -16.99
CA THR A 29 -4.36 -17.22 -16.66
C THR A 29 -4.43 -15.75 -16.23
N VAL A 30 -3.91 -15.48 -15.03
CA VAL A 30 -3.80 -14.14 -14.45
C VAL A 30 -2.34 -13.71 -14.46
N GLN A 31 -2.05 -12.56 -15.06
CA GLN A 31 -0.75 -11.91 -14.97
C GLN A 31 -0.90 -10.64 -14.12
N VAL A 32 0.04 -10.43 -13.21
CA VAL A 32 0.09 -9.23 -12.35
C VAL A 32 1.39 -8.51 -12.66
N ARG A 33 1.27 -7.25 -13.08
CA ARG A 33 2.41 -6.34 -13.24
C ARG A 33 2.43 -5.37 -12.08
N GLU A 34 3.54 -5.30 -11.36
CA GLU A 34 3.69 -4.32 -10.29
C GLU A 34 4.12 -2.96 -10.87
N ALA A 35 3.51 -1.89 -10.37
CA ALA A 35 3.83 -0.52 -10.77
C ALA A 35 3.46 0.48 -9.66
N TYR A 36 3.95 1.71 -9.74
CA TYR A 36 3.74 2.72 -8.71
C TYR A 36 3.01 3.95 -9.25
N GLY A 37 2.06 4.48 -8.48
CA GLY A 37 1.48 5.81 -8.70
C GLY A 37 1.04 6.07 -10.14
N ALA A 38 1.73 6.96 -10.84
CA ALA A 38 1.40 7.35 -12.21
C ALA A 38 1.59 6.22 -13.23
N ASP A 39 2.55 5.32 -13.01
CA ASP A 39 2.82 4.20 -13.94
C ASP A 39 1.63 3.23 -14.02
N ILE A 40 0.90 3.04 -12.92
CA ILE A 40 -0.35 2.27 -12.91
C ILE A 40 -1.35 2.88 -13.90
N LEU A 41 -1.52 4.21 -13.85
CA LEU A 41 -2.44 4.93 -14.72
C LEU A 41 -1.98 4.86 -16.17
N ASP A 42 -0.69 5.00 -16.42
CA ASP A 42 -0.11 4.95 -17.76
C ASP A 42 -0.26 3.57 -18.41
N ILE A 43 -0.08 2.49 -17.63
CA ILE A 43 -0.29 1.11 -18.10
C ILE A 43 -1.76 0.90 -18.47
N VAL A 44 -2.70 1.36 -17.63
CA VAL A 44 -4.15 1.26 -17.93
C VAL A 44 -4.50 2.12 -19.15
N ARG A 45 -3.96 3.34 -19.26
CA ARG A 45 -4.17 4.24 -20.40
C ARG A 45 -3.74 3.62 -21.72
N ARG A 46 -2.61 2.91 -21.72
CA ARG A 46 -2.08 2.23 -22.92
C ARG A 46 -2.87 0.98 -23.30
N GLY A 47 -3.75 0.50 -22.44
CA GLY A 47 -4.42 -0.80 -22.61
C GLY A 47 -3.48 -1.98 -22.39
N ASP A 48 -2.32 -1.75 -21.77
CA ASP A 48 -1.34 -2.79 -21.46
C ASP A 48 -1.83 -3.70 -20.31
N ALA A 49 -2.81 -3.23 -19.53
CA ALA A 49 -3.53 -3.99 -18.51
C ALA A 49 -5.05 -3.80 -18.65
N ASP A 50 -5.82 -4.82 -18.29
CA ASP A 50 -7.28 -4.78 -18.24
C ASP A 50 -7.77 -3.72 -17.22
N PHE A 51 -7.15 -3.68 -16.04
CA PHE A 51 -7.39 -2.70 -14.99
C PHE A 51 -6.16 -2.54 -14.07
N GLY A 52 -6.16 -1.48 -13.27
CA GLY A 52 -5.15 -1.20 -12.25
C GLY A 52 -5.68 -1.30 -10.82
N ILE A 53 -4.80 -1.58 -9.86
CA ILE A 53 -5.10 -1.52 -8.43
C ILE A 53 -4.07 -0.62 -7.77
N GLY A 54 -4.50 0.46 -7.14
CA GLY A 54 -3.56 1.33 -6.46
C GLY A 54 -4.21 2.57 -5.88
N PRO A 55 -3.38 3.47 -5.31
CA PRO A 55 -3.87 4.70 -4.72
C PRO A 55 -4.28 5.72 -5.81
N MET A 56 -5.37 6.45 -5.56
CA MET A 56 -5.75 7.62 -6.35
C MET A 56 -6.13 8.80 -5.44
N GLU A 57 -5.25 9.79 -5.36
CA GLU A 57 -5.48 11.01 -4.57
C GLU A 57 -6.60 11.86 -5.18
N ARG A 58 -6.51 12.13 -6.48
CA ARG A 58 -7.46 12.97 -7.22
C ARG A 58 -8.09 12.21 -8.37
N GLN A 59 -9.41 12.29 -8.47
CA GLN A 59 -10.15 11.73 -9.60
C GLN A 59 -9.67 12.37 -10.90
N GLN A 60 -9.24 11.53 -11.84
CA GLN A 60 -8.91 11.96 -13.20
C GLN A 60 -10.08 11.64 -14.13
N ARG A 61 -10.43 12.58 -15.02
CA ARG A 61 -11.61 12.46 -15.90
C ARG A 61 -11.54 11.23 -16.81
N GLU A 62 -10.34 10.88 -17.25
CA GLU A 62 -10.06 9.74 -18.12
C GLU A 62 -10.36 8.38 -17.47
N PHE A 63 -10.30 8.30 -16.14
CA PHE A 63 -10.43 7.04 -15.42
C PHE A 63 -11.74 6.96 -14.64
N GLU A 64 -12.18 5.72 -14.42
CA GLU A 64 -13.08 5.35 -13.35
C GLU A 64 -12.25 4.79 -12.20
N PHE A 65 -12.62 5.18 -10.97
CA PHE A 65 -11.95 4.74 -9.75
C PHE A 65 -13.00 4.20 -8.79
N HIS A 66 -12.97 2.89 -8.58
CA HIS A 66 -13.83 2.22 -7.62
C HIS A 66 -13.03 1.95 -6.36
N GLN A 67 -13.15 2.84 -5.37
CA GLN A 67 -12.55 2.67 -4.06
C GLN A 67 -13.17 1.48 -3.35
N PHE A 68 -12.33 0.59 -2.83
CA PHE A 68 -12.75 -0.50 -1.96
C PHE A 68 -12.04 -0.47 -0.60
N LEU A 69 -10.96 0.31 -0.44
CA LEU A 69 -10.19 0.37 0.79
C LEU A 69 -9.72 1.79 1.09
N GLU A 70 -9.89 2.21 2.33
CA GLU A 70 -9.16 3.33 2.91
C GLU A 70 -7.99 2.75 3.72
N ASP A 71 -6.77 3.17 3.38
CA ASP A 71 -5.52 2.62 3.88
C ASP A 71 -4.79 3.67 4.72
N GLY A 72 -4.44 3.31 5.96
CA GLY A 72 -3.69 4.15 6.87
C GLY A 72 -2.18 3.99 6.70
N TYR A 73 -1.44 4.58 7.62
CA TYR A 73 0.00 4.37 7.79
C TYR A 73 0.29 3.83 9.18
N VAL A 74 1.34 3.02 9.27
CA VAL A 74 1.83 2.43 10.50
C VAL A 74 3.30 2.77 10.70
N ALA A 75 3.73 2.86 11.95
CA ALA A 75 5.12 2.76 12.35
C ALA A 75 5.43 1.28 12.65
N VAL A 76 6.35 0.70 11.88
CA VAL A 76 6.90 -0.63 12.14
C VAL A 76 8.18 -0.48 12.95
N VAL A 77 8.25 -1.16 14.08
CA VAL A 77 9.36 -1.07 15.05
C VAL A 77 9.72 -2.46 15.57
N ALA A 78 10.93 -2.59 16.13
CA ALA A 78 11.35 -3.81 16.81
C ALA A 78 10.44 -4.16 18.00
N PRO A 79 10.39 -5.44 18.43
CA PRO A 79 9.52 -5.88 19.52
C PRO A 79 9.88 -5.30 20.89
N ASP A 80 11.13 -4.89 21.07
CA ASP A 80 11.67 -4.26 22.28
C ASP A 80 11.65 -2.71 22.23
N HIS A 81 11.18 -2.14 21.12
CA HIS A 81 11.05 -0.70 20.96
C HIS A 81 10.03 -0.09 21.95
N PRO A 82 10.23 1.15 22.46
CA PRO A 82 9.28 1.80 23.38
C PRO A 82 7.83 1.94 22.85
N LEU A 83 7.66 1.94 21.53
CA LEU A 83 6.37 2.00 20.85
C LEU A 83 5.72 0.61 20.64
N ALA A 84 6.43 -0.48 20.93
CA ALA A 84 5.89 -1.82 20.84
C ALA A 84 4.73 -2.02 21.83
N GLY A 85 3.72 -2.79 21.41
CA GLY A 85 2.50 -3.02 22.19
C GLY A 85 1.40 -1.98 21.98
N GLN A 86 1.69 -0.83 21.36
CA GLN A 86 0.68 0.20 21.08
C GLN A 86 -0.08 -0.09 19.78
N THR A 87 -1.41 -0.09 19.82
CA THR A 87 -2.22 -0.27 18.60
C THR A 87 -2.22 0.98 17.72
N ASP A 88 -2.32 2.15 18.35
CA ASP A 88 -2.37 3.46 17.71
C ASP A 88 -1.40 4.42 18.44
N ILE A 89 -0.71 5.27 17.69
CA ILE A 89 0.22 6.29 18.21
C ILE A 89 -0.05 7.64 17.54
N PRO A 90 0.10 8.77 18.26
CA PRO A 90 0.12 10.07 17.60
C PRO A 90 1.40 10.23 16.77
N LEU A 91 1.35 11.04 15.70
CA LEU A 91 2.54 11.32 14.87
C LEU A 91 3.72 11.86 15.70
N ASP A 92 3.43 12.68 16.71
CA ASP A 92 4.43 13.25 17.63
C ASP A 92 5.21 12.21 18.44
N ALA A 93 4.71 10.97 18.58
CA ALA A 93 5.47 9.89 19.22
C ALA A 93 6.73 9.50 18.44
N LEU A 94 6.85 9.92 17.17
CA LEU A 94 8.00 9.65 16.29
C LEU A 94 9.02 10.79 16.28
N ARG A 95 8.85 11.83 17.11
CA ARG A 95 9.67 13.06 17.09
C ARG A 95 11.15 12.80 17.35
N ASP A 96 11.45 11.91 18.29
CA ASP A 96 12.81 11.60 18.73
C ASP A 96 13.30 10.24 18.19
N GLU A 97 12.54 9.63 17.28
CA GLU A 97 12.84 8.31 16.73
C GLU A 97 13.70 8.38 15.46
N THR A 98 14.54 7.37 15.26
CA THR A 98 15.23 7.20 13.97
C THR A 98 14.24 6.72 12.93
N ILE A 99 14.01 7.52 11.88
CA ILE A 99 13.04 7.17 10.84
C ILE A 99 13.71 6.44 9.68
N LEU A 100 13.11 5.31 9.29
CA LEU A 100 13.43 4.53 8.10
C LEU A 100 12.39 4.85 7.03
N ALA A 101 12.82 5.31 5.86
CA ALA A 101 11.90 5.84 4.85
C ALA A 101 12.14 5.27 3.45
N LEU A 102 11.12 5.35 2.60
CA LEU A 102 11.31 5.22 1.16
C LEU A 102 12.07 6.46 0.62
N PRO A 103 12.85 6.32 -0.46
CA PRO A 103 13.57 7.44 -1.05
C PRO A 103 12.61 8.44 -1.72
N ALA A 104 13.06 9.69 -1.82
CA ALA A 104 12.43 10.66 -2.68
C ALA A 104 12.87 10.49 -4.15
N PRO A 105 11.99 10.70 -5.14
CA PRO A 105 10.56 10.97 -5.01
C PRO A 105 9.74 9.67 -4.86
N SER A 106 9.10 9.49 -3.71
CA SER A 106 8.07 8.47 -3.47
C SER A 106 6.81 9.15 -2.97
N ARG A 107 5.63 8.69 -3.38
CA ARG A 107 4.35 9.25 -2.90
C ARG A 107 4.18 9.06 -1.39
N THR A 108 4.50 7.85 -0.91
CA THR A 108 4.53 7.54 0.52
C THR A 108 5.52 8.46 1.23
N ARG A 109 6.71 8.68 0.65
CA ARG A 109 7.68 9.62 1.22
C ARG A 109 7.11 11.04 1.33
N GLY A 110 6.56 11.59 0.25
CA GLY A 110 5.97 12.95 0.27
C GLY A 110 4.79 13.11 1.22
N GLN A 111 3.96 12.06 1.38
CA GLN A 111 2.84 12.07 2.32
C GLN A 111 3.32 12.09 3.78
N VAL A 112 4.35 11.30 4.10
CA VAL A 112 4.97 11.33 5.44
C VAL A 112 5.67 12.66 5.69
N GLU A 113 6.37 13.23 4.69
CA GLU A 113 6.98 14.56 4.82
C GLU A 113 5.95 15.65 5.09
N THR A 114 4.81 15.62 4.38
CA THR A 114 3.71 16.58 4.57
C THR A 114 3.13 16.46 5.97
N ALA A 115 2.91 15.23 6.46
CA ALA A 115 2.42 14.99 7.81
C ALA A 115 3.43 15.43 8.87
N PHE A 116 4.73 15.19 8.69
CA PHE A 116 5.75 15.67 9.63
C PHE A 116 5.75 17.21 9.68
N GLN A 117 5.66 17.87 8.52
CA GLN A 117 5.66 19.33 8.43
C GLN A 117 4.44 19.95 9.11
N SER A 118 3.26 19.33 9.05
CA SER A 118 2.04 19.85 9.68
C SER A 118 2.14 19.95 11.21
N VAL A 119 2.99 19.14 11.84
CA VAL A 119 3.27 19.14 13.30
C VAL A 119 4.62 19.76 13.66
N GLY A 120 5.22 20.52 12.73
CA GLY A 120 6.49 21.21 12.94
C GLY A 120 7.70 20.28 13.03
N MET A 121 7.60 19.06 12.50
CA MET A 121 8.70 18.10 12.37
C MET A 121 9.28 18.15 10.95
N THR A 122 10.56 17.77 10.82
CA THR A 122 11.21 17.58 9.52
C THR A 122 11.63 16.13 9.42
N LEU A 123 11.20 15.43 8.37
CA LEU A 123 11.64 14.06 8.13
C LEU A 123 13.09 14.06 7.62
N VAL A 124 14.02 13.57 8.43
CA VAL A 124 15.42 13.35 8.06
C VAL A 124 15.70 11.85 8.24
N PRO A 125 15.56 11.04 7.18
CA PRO A 125 15.75 9.60 7.31
C PRO A 125 17.23 9.28 7.50
N HIS A 126 17.53 8.33 8.40
CA HIS A 126 18.88 7.79 8.53
C HIS A 126 19.16 6.75 7.45
N PHE A 127 18.14 5.96 7.10
CA PHE A 127 18.20 4.95 6.05
C PHE A 127 17.08 5.16 5.05
N GLU A 128 17.43 5.04 3.76
CA GLU A 128 16.49 5.05 2.65
C GLU A 128 16.58 3.74 1.88
N MET A 129 15.44 3.05 1.72
CA MET A 129 15.37 1.78 1.00
C MET A 129 14.21 1.79 0.01
N LEU A 130 14.39 1.16 -1.15
CA LEU A 130 13.39 1.17 -2.22
C LEU A 130 12.15 0.32 -1.92
N HIS A 131 12.28 -0.71 -1.09
CA HIS A 131 11.23 -1.70 -0.87
C HIS A 131 10.74 -1.70 0.57
N HIS A 132 9.42 -1.80 0.76
CA HIS A 132 8.78 -1.88 2.08
C HIS A 132 9.35 -3.02 2.92
N GLN A 133 9.55 -4.21 2.32
CA GLN A 133 10.11 -5.37 3.03
C GLN A 133 11.50 -5.10 3.59
N THR A 134 12.34 -4.36 2.86
CA THR A 134 13.68 -4.00 3.36
C THR A 134 13.58 -3.06 4.55
N LEU A 135 12.67 -2.09 4.54
CA LEU A 135 12.43 -1.21 5.69
C LEU A 135 11.90 -1.97 6.90
N ILE A 136 11.00 -2.94 6.68
CA ILE A 136 10.51 -3.83 7.75
C ILE A 136 11.67 -4.60 8.37
N SER A 137 12.54 -5.22 7.56
CA SER A 137 13.68 -5.98 8.09
C SER A 137 14.72 -5.12 8.81
N LEU A 138 14.87 -3.84 8.45
CA LEU A 138 15.69 -2.92 9.24
C LEU A 138 15.02 -2.55 10.58
N ALA A 139 13.70 -2.40 10.60
CA ALA A 139 12.96 -2.16 11.83
C ALA A 139 12.97 -3.38 12.76
N GLU A 140 12.88 -4.59 12.23
CA GLU A 140 13.02 -5.86 12.97
C GLU A 140 14.36 -5.93 13.73
N GLU A 141 15.44 -5.44 13.11
CA GLU A 141 16.78 -5.38 13.70
C GLU A 141 17.00 -4.16 14.63
N GLY A 142 15.95 -3.37 14.91
CA GLY A 142 16.01 -2.25 15.85
C GLY A 142 16.69 -0.99 15.31
N LEU A 143 16.85 -0.83 13.99
CA LEU A 143 17.52 0.34 13.41
C LEU A 143 16.65 1.61 13.40
N GLY A 144 15.36 1.49 13.71
CA GLY A 144 14.43 2.63 13.81
C GLY A 144 12.99 2.27 13.50
N ALA A 145 12.16 3.30 13.34
CA ALA A 145 10.76 3.19 12.96
C ALA A 145 10.58 3.35 11.45
N ALA A 146 10.10 2.30 10.79
CA ALA A 146 9.71 2.37 9.38
C ALA A 146 8.27 2.86 9.25
N ILE A 147 8.07 4.00 8.57
CA ILE A 147 6.73 4.55 8.33
C ILE A 147 6.23 4.07 6.97
N LEU A 148 5.23 3.18 6.99
CA LEU A 148 4.75 2.49 5.79
C LEU A 148 3.23 2.53 5.73
N PRO A 149 2.63 2.43 4.53
CA PRO A 149 1.21 2.18 4.43
C PRO A 149 0.86 0.85 5.08
N GLU A 150 -0.29 0.79 5.76
CA GLU A 150 -0.71 -0.41 6.50
C GLU A 150 -0.82 -1.63 5.58
N THR A 151 -1.38 -1.45 4.38
CA THR A 151 -1.43 -2.54 3.37
C THR A 151 -0.07 -3.07 2.92
N ALA A 152 1.01 -2.32 3.10
CA ALA A 152 2.35 -2.76 2.72
C ALA A 152 2.99 -3.68 3.79
N VAL A 153 2.42 -3.73 4.98
CA VAL A 153 2.96 -4.47 6.12
C VAL A 153 2.22 -5.80 6.25
N PRO A 154 2.89 -6.95 6.04
CA PRO A 154 2.28 -8.24 6.28
C PRO A 154 1.97 -8.43 7.77
N PRO A 155 1.14 -9.42 8.15
CA PRO A 155 1.03 -9.80 9.55
C PRO A 155 2.37 -10.33 10.08
N SER A 156 2.80 -9.86 11.25
CA SER A 156 3.96 -10.39 11.97
C SER A 156 3.68 -11.85 12.35
N ARG A 157 4.47 -12.80 11.81
CA ARG A 157 4.24 -14.24 12.00
C ARG A 157 4.90 -14.79 13.27
N ASP A 158 6.07 -14.27 13.59
CA ASP A 158 6.91 -14.76 14.70
C ASP A 158 7.15 -13.69 15.77
N GLY A 159 6.41 -12.57 15.72
CA GLY A 159 6.60 -11.44 16.61
C GLY A 159 7.90 -10.67 16.35
N GLY A 160 8.45 -10.75 15.13
CA GLY A 160 9.72 -10.10 14.74
C GLY A 160 9.65 -8.57 14.71
N TYR A 161 8.45 -8.00 14.58
CA TYR A 161 8.19 -6.57 14.71
C TYR A 161 6.80 -6.32 15.29
N TRP A 162 6.62 -5.08 15.73
CA TRP A 162 5.33 -4.48 16.08
C TRP A 162 4.96 -3.39 15.07
N ALA A 163 3.67 -3.29 14.71
CA ALA A 163 3.16 -2.25 13.82
C ALA A 163 2.05 -1.47 14.54
N ALA A 164 2.27 -0.17 14.76
CA ALA A 164 1.32 0.72 15.39
C ALA A 164 0.76 1.71 14.37
N ARG A 165 -0.56 1.86 14.29
CA ARG A 165 -1.20 2.82 13.37
C ARG A 165 -0.91 4.24 13.80
N ILE A 166 -0.55 5.11 12.86
CA ILE A 166 -0.26 6.51 13.14
C ILE A 166 -1.55 7.31 12.99
N ASP A 167 -1.98 7.95 14.07
CA ASP A 167 -3.15 8.81 14.09
C ASP A 167 -2.79 10.21 13.57
N HIS A 168 -3.03 10.43 12.28
CA HIS A 168 -2.85 11.73 11.64
C HIS A 168 -3.75 11.87 10.40
N PRO A 169 -4.47 13.00 10.21
CA PRO A 169 -5.43 13.16 9.12
C PRO A 169 -4.80 13.09 7.72
N ASP A 170 -3.53 13.49 7.58
CA ASP A 170 -2.83 13.43 6.30
C ASP A 170 -2.23 12.04 6.00
N LEU A 171 -2.28 11.09 6.94
CA LEU A 171 -1.73 9.74 6.78
C LEU A 171 -2.83 8.72 6.45
N THR A 172 -3.59 9.04 5.40
CA THR A 172 -4.62 8.16 4.83
C THR A 172 -4.56 8.21 3.31
N ARG A 173 -4.91 7.10 2.65
CA ARG A 173 -5.02 7.04 1.19
C ARG A 173 -6.13 6.10 0.75
N ARG A 174 -6.76 6.42 -0.37
CA ARG A 174 -7.80 5.58 -0.98
C ARG A 174 -7.16 4.62 -1.96
N ILE A 175 -7.42 3.33 -1.78
CA ILE A 175 -7.04 2.27 -2.72
C ILE A 175 -8.29 1.77 -3.44
N GLY A 176 -8.16 1.60 -4.74
CA GLY A 176 -9.27 1.19 -5.58
C GLY A 176 -8.84 0.54 -6.88
N ILE A 177 -9.86 0.06 -7.60
CA ILE A 177 -9.74 -0.45 -8.95
C ILE A 177 -9.81 0.74 -9.91
N ILE A 178 -8.92 0.75 -10.89
CA ILE A 178 -8.76 1.82 -11.88
C ILE A 178 -9.00 1.23 -13.26
N THR A 179 -9.95 1.79 -13.99
CA THR A 179 -10.25 1.44 -15.39
C THR A 179 -10.32 2.69 -16.25
N LEU A 180 -10.23 2.54 -17.57
CA LEU A 180 -10.58 3.64 -18.47
C LEU A 180 -12.08 3.89 -18.40
N ARG A 181 -12.47 5.17 -18.41
CA ARG A 181 -13.89 5.55 -18.37
C ARG A 181 -14.64 4.95 -19.56
N GLY A 182 -15.77 4.29 -19.28
CA GLY A 182 -16.58 3.63 -20.31
C GLY A 182 -15.99 2.34 -20.89
N GLN A 183 -14.86 1.86 -20.36
CA GLN A 183 -14.30 0.56 -20.74
C GLN A 183 -15.16 -0.56 -20.17
N THR A 184 -15.44 -1.58 -20.99
CA THR A 184 -16.00 -2.85 -20.50
C THR A 184 -14.88 -3.86 -20.30
N LEU A 185 -14.76 -4.43 -19.11
CA LEU A 185 -13.77 -5.45 -18.83
C LEU A 185 -14.18 -6.79 -19.46
N PRO A 186 -13.23 -7.61 -19.96
CA PRO A 186 -13.52 -8.99 -20.32
C PRO A 186 -14.10 -9.76 -19.11
N PRO A 187 -14.95 -10.79 -19.32
CA PRO A 187 -15.68 -11.44 -18.22
C PRO A 187 -14.79 -11.94 -17.07
N GLY A 188 -13.61 -12.50 -17.38
CA GLY A 188 -12.66 -12.94 -16.37
C GLY A 188 -12.02 -11.80 -15.57
N ALA A 189 -11.73 -10.67 -16.23
CA ALA A 189 -11.19 -9.48 -15.58
C ALA A 189 -12.25 -8.79 -14.72
N GLN A 190 -13.49 -8.71 -15.20
CA GLN A 190 -14.62 -8.21 -14.42
C GLN A 190 -14.84 -9.05 -13.16
N ALA A 191 -14.90 -10.39 -13.29
CA ALA A 191 -15.10 -11.27 -12.16
C ALA A 191 -13.98 -11.17 -11.10
N LEU A 192 -12.73 -10.92 -11.51
CA LEU A 192 -11.64 -10.68 -10.59
C LEU A 192 -11.74 -9.29 -9.95
N ALA A 193 -12.08 -8.26 -10.73
CA ALA A 193 -12.30 -6.90 -10.23
C ALA A 193 -13.42 -6.88 -9.17
N ASP A 194 -14.54 -7.55 -9.42
CA ASP A 194 -15.65 -7.66 -8.47
C ASP A 194 -15.21 -8.36 -7.18
N LEU A 195 -14.49 -9.48 -7.30
CA LEU A 195 -13.98 -10.20 -6.13
C LEU A 195 -12.99 -9.34 -5.31
N ILE A 196 -12.15 -8.55 -5.97
CA ILE A 196 -11.25 -7.59 -5.32
C ILE A 196 -12.05 -6.50 -4.62
N ALA A 197 -13.08 -5.94 -5.25
CA ALA A 197 -13.92 -4.92 -4.63
C ALA A 197 -14.66 -5.46 -3.39
N GLU A 198 -15.16 -6.69 -3.44
CA GLU A 198 -15.87 -7.34 -2.34
C GLU A 198 -14.95 -7.70 -1.15
N THR A 199 -13.73 -8.14 -1.43
CA THR A 199 -12.86 -8.74 -0.40
C THR A 199 -11.60 -7.96 -0.09
N GLY A 200 -11.24 -6.98 -0.94
CA GLY A 200 -9.97 -6.24 -0.85
C GLY A 200 -9.80 -5.43 0.43
N ALA A 201 -10.91 -5.03 1.08
CA ALA A 201 -10.88 -4.38 2.39
C ALA A 201 -10.57 -5.33 3.55
N ALA A 202 -10.97 -6.60 3.43
CA ALA A 202 -10.97 -7.59 4.51
C ALA A 202 -9.92 -8.72 4.33
N ALA A 203 -9.21 -8.74 3.20
CA ALA A 203 -8.38 -9.86 2.74
C ALA A 203 -7.10 -10.10 3.53
#